data_AF-A0A8T4W4X1-F1
#
_entry.id   AF-A0A8T4W4X1-F1
#
_cell.length_a   1.000
_cell.length_b   1.000
_cell.length_c   1.000
_cell.angle_alpha   90.00
_cell.angle_beta   90.00
_cell.angle_gamma   90.00
#
_symmetry.space_group_name_H-M   'P 1'
#
loop_
_entity.id
_entity.type
_entity.pdbx_description
1 polymer ?
#
loop_
_entity_poly.entity_id
_entity_poly.type
_entity_poly.pdbx_seq_one_letter_code
_entity_poly.pdbx_strand_id
1 'polypeptide(L)'
;MVENLEVIKDVLDTILMISGRKTTQSHAIYLLGSTLKDLKKQYTFLEKISVKDTTYLEENNPVTVMGSVNDIKLNEMGPAVKDIITQLKTSLGNDAGFFFLKELSNKLNDESVTMLKDIGVDLDLMHLEQQVSKMEKDMFK
;
A
#
# COMPACT_ATOMS: atom_id res chain seq x y z
N MET A 1 7.39 1.06 -20.55
CA MET A 1 6.98 2.01 -19.50
C MET A 1 5.78 1.38 -18.84
N VAL A 2 5.87 1.04 -17.56
CA VAL A 2 4.80 0.35 -16.84
C VAL A 2 3.65 1.33 -16.61
N GLU A 3 2.42 0.85 -16.75
CA GLU A 3 1.24 1.70 -16.57
C GLU A 3 0.93 1.92 -15.07
N ASN A 4 0.36 3.08 -14.72
CA ASN A 4 -0.04 3.37 -13.34
C ASN A 4 -0.96 2.29 -12.74
N LEU A 5 -1.85 1.73 -13.56
CA LEU A 5 -2.74 0.63 -13.18
C LEU A 5 -1.96 -0.59 -12.72
N GLU A 6 -0.93 -0.99 -13.47
CA GLU A 6 -0.14 -2.19 -13.18
C GLU A 6 0.60 -2.01 -11.85
N VAL A 7 1.20 -0.84 -11.64
CA VAL A 7 1.93 -0.53 -10.41
C VAL A 7 1.01 -0.43 -9.21
N ILE A 8 -0.11 0.29 -9.30
CA ILE A 8 -1.07 0.38 -8.19
C ILE A 8 -1.62 -0.99 -7.86
N LYS A 9 -1.95 -1.80 -8.86
CA LYS A 9 -2.46 -3.14 -8.63
C LYS A 9 -1.41 -4.01 -7.93
N ASP A 10 -0.17 -4.03 -8.42
CA ASP A 10 0.92 -4.79 -7.80
C ASP A 10 1.16 -4.37 -6.34
N VAL A 11 1.12 -3.06 -6.07
CA VAL A 11 1.23 -2.50 -4.71
C VAL A 11 0.09 -2.99 -3.82
N LEU A 12 -1.16 -2.87 -4.26
CA LEU A 12 -2.32 -3.26 -3.46
C LEU A 12 -2.38 -4.77 -3.23
N ASP A 13 -2.10 -5.58 -4.25
CA ASP A 13 -2.07 -7.03 -4.16
C ASP A 13 -0.95 -7.50 -3.22
N THR A 14 0.24 -6.87 -3.31
CA THR A 14 1.37 -7.15 -2.42
C THR A 14 1.04 -6.77 -0.98
N ILE A 15 0.39 -5.64 -0.75
CA ILE A 15 -0.06 -5.22 0.59
C ILE A 15 -1.05 -6.23 1.17
N LEU A 16 -2.01 -6.73 0.39
CA LEU A 16 -2.96 -7.74 0.84
C LEU A 16 -2.28 -9.06 1.15
N MET A 17 -1.35 -9.52 0.31
CA MET A 17 -0.57 -10.73 0.58
C MET A 17 0.16 -10.60 1.93
N ILE A 18 0.88 -9.50 2.15
CA ILE A 18 1.66 -9.29 3.37
C ILE A 18 0.75 -9.20 4.60
N SER A 19 -0.32 -8.41 4.50
CA SER A 19 -1.25 -8.16 5.61
C SER A 19 -2.06 -9.41 5.95
N GLY A 20 -2.49 -10.17 4.93
CA GLY A 20 -3.24 -11.41 5.09
C GLY A 20 -2.41 -12.51 5.75
N ARG A 21 -1.11 -12.58 5.45
CA ARG A 21 -0.16 -13.48 6.10
C ARG A 21 0.08 -13.15 7.58
N LYS A 22 0.04 -11.86 7.94
CA LYS A 22 0.24 -11.38 9.33
C LYS A 22 -1.05 -11.41 10.16
N THR A 23 -2.21 -11.46 9.52
CA THR A 23 -3.53 -11.41 10.16
C THR A 23 -4.42 -12.54 9.60
N THR A 24 -5.46 -12.21 8.83
CA THR A 24 -6.24 -13.12 7.98
C THR A 24 -6.54 -12.42 6.66
N GLN A 25 -6.84 -13.17 5.59
CA GLN A 25 -7.18 -12.56 4.30
C GLN A 25 -8.39 -11.63 4.40
N SER A 26 -9.48 -12.06 5.05
CA SER A 26 -10.66 -11.20 5.26
C SER A 26 -10.33 -9.95 6.07
N HIS A 27 -9.44 -10.03 7.07
CA HIS A 27 -9.03 -8.86 7.83
C HIS A 27 -8.18 -7.89 7.01
N ALA A 28 -7.27 -8.39 6.18
CA ALA A 28 -6.47 -7.58 5.25
C ALA A 28 -7.34 -6.85 4.22
N ILE A 29 -8.31 -7.55 3.64
CA ILE A 29 -9.30 -6.97 2.71
C ILE A 29 -10.10 -5.87 3.40
N TYR A 30 -10.57 -6.13 4.63
CA TYR A 30 -11.28 -5.14 5.43
C TYR A 30 -10.43 -3.89 5.71
N LEU A 31 -9.19 -4.07 6.16
CA LEU A 31 -8.27 -2.96 6.44
C LEU A 31 -8.01 -2.13 5.19
N LEU A 32 -7.69 -2.77 4.06
CA LEU A 32 -7.46 -2.07 2.80
C LEU A 32 -8.71 -1.31 2.34
N GLY A 33 -9.88 -1.95 2.40
CA GLY A 33 -11.15 -1.33 2.05
C GLY A 33 -11.46 -0.11 2.91
N SER A 34 -11.21 -0.18 4.23
CA SER A 34 -11.37 0.94 5.14
C SER A 34 -10.38 2.07 4.85
N THR A 35 -9.10 1.75 4.66
CA THR A 35 -8.04 2.72 4.29
C THR A 35 -8.39 3.47 3.00
N LEU A 36 -8.78 2.74 1.94
CA LEU A 36 -9.19 3.37 0.68
C LEU A 36 -10.43 4.23 0.86
N LYS A 37 -11.42 3.81 1.66
CA LYS A 37 -12.62 4.59 1.95
C LYS A 37 -12.29 5.91 2.65
N ASP A 38 -11.35 5.90 3.59
CA ASP A 38 -10.94 7.12 4.29
C ASP A 38 -10.14 8.06 3.39
N LEU A 39 -9.23 7.51 2.59
CA LEU A 39 -8.38 8.28 1.68
C LEU A 39 -9.14 8.84 0.47
N LYS A 40 -10.27 8.24 0.07
CA LYS A 40 -11.16 8.81 -0.98
C LYS A 40 -11.62 10.24 -0.70
N LYS A 41 -11.68 10.64 0.58
CA LYS A 41 -12.03 12.02 0.98
C LYS A 41 -10.98 13.04 0.53
N GLN A 42 -9.74 12.60 0.35
CA GLN A 42 -8.59 13.44 -0.04
C GLN A 42 -8.16 13.18 -1.49
N TYR A 43 -8.29 11.94 -1.96
CA TYR A 43 -7.85 11.50 -3.27
C TYR A 43 -9.03 10.89 -4.03
N THR A 44 -9.76 11.72 -4.78
CA THR A 44 -10.97 11.31 -5.50
C THR A 44 -10.71 10.19 -6.50
N PHE A 45 -9.51 10.10 -7.09
CA PHE A 45 -9.19 9.04 -8.03
C PHE A 45 -9.23 7.63 -7.41
N LEU A 46 -9.13 7.50 -6.09
CA LEU A 46 -9.26 6.20 -5.41
C LEU A 46 -10.65 5.60 -5.58
N GLU A 47 -11.67 6.36 -6.01
CA GLU A 47 -12.97 5.82 -6.44
C GLU A 47 -12.85 4.82 -7.59
N LYS A 48 -11.77 4.91 -8.38
CA LYS A 48 -11.42 3.98 -9.47
C LYS A 48 -10.85 2.65 -8.96
N ILE A 49 -10.70 2.50 -7.65
CA ILE A 49 -10.19 1.29 -6.99
C ILE A 49 -11.32 0.67 -6.17
N SER A 50 -11.61 -0.59 -6.45
CA SER A 50 -12.60 -1.40 -5.76
C SER A 50 -11.93 -2.57 -5.05
N VAL A 51 -12.29 -2.77 -3.79
CA VAL A 51 -11.90 -3.94 -2.99
C VAL A 51 -13.17 -4.73 -2.74
N LYS A 52 -13.23 -5.94 -3.30
CA LYS A 52 -14.36 -6.85 -3.12
C LYS A 52 -14.09 -7.74 -1.90
N ASP A 53 -15.14 -7.95 -1.12
CA ASP A 53 -15.12 -8.97 -0.08
C ASP A 53 -15.23 -10.35 -0.75
N THR A 54 -14.12 -11.07 -0.82
CA THR A 54 -14.04 -12.41 -1.43
C THR A 54 -14.28 -13.53 -0.42
N THR A 55 -14.79 -13.23 0.78
CA THR A 55 -15.06 -14.24 1.83
C THR A 55 -15.95 -15.42 1.34
N TYR A 56 -16.67 -15.24 0.22
CA TYR A 56 -17.51 -16.28 -0.42
C TYR A 56 -17.21 -16.55 -1.90
N LEU A 57 -16.15 -15.99 -2.48
CA LEU A 57 -15.85 -16.13 -3.91
C LEU A 57 -14.50 -16.83 -4.09
N GLU A 58 -14.49 -17.92 -4.87
CA GLU A 58 -13.28 -18.59 -5.38
C GLU A 58 -12.48 -17.71 -6.39
N GLU A 59 -12.92 -16.47 -6.65
CA GLU A 59 -12.24 -15.57 -7.59
C GLU A 59 -10.98 -14.96 -6.97
N ASN A 60 -9.88 -15.20 -7.68
CA ASN A 60 -8.47 -15.07 -7.28
C ASN A 60 -7.92 -13.65 -7.05
N ASN A 61 -8.74 -12.59 -7.03
CA ASN A 61 -8.20 -11.24 -6.76
C ASN A 61 -9.23 -10.29 -6.13
N PRO A 62 -9.08 -9.92 -4.85
CA PRO A 62 -10.01 -9.02 -4.16
C PRO A 62 -9.88 -7.55 -4.60
N VAL A 63 -8.85 -7.18 -5.38
CA VAL A 63 -8.62 -5.79 -5.84
C VAL A 63 -8.93 -5.67 -7.33
N THR A 64 -9.71 -4.65 -7.68
CA THR A 64 -9.94 -4.23 -9.06
C THR A 64 -9.56 -2.75 -9.20
N VAL A 65 -8.68 -2.45 -10.16
CA VAL A 65 -8.24 -1.09 -10.50
C VAL A 65 -8.77 -0.78 -11.89
N MET A 66 -9.52 0.33 -12.05
CA MET A 66 -10.04 0.74 -13.36
C MET A 66 -8.93 1.39 -14.19
N GLY A 67 -8.92 1.13 -15.51
CA GLY A 67 -7.91 1.64 -16.45
C GLY A 67 -7.73 3.16 -16.47
N SER A 68 -8.76 3.92 -16.10
CA SER A 68 -8.70 5.38 -15.99
C SER A 68 -7.75 5.89 -14.90
N VAL A 69 -7.14 5.01 -14.11
CA VAL A 69 -6.00 5.32 -13.22
C VAL A 69 -4.75 5.70 -14.01
N ASN A 70 -4.61 5.25 -15.26
CA ASN A 70 -3.50 5.62 -16.15
C ASN A 70 -3.49 7.11 -16.50
N ASP A 71 -4.64 7.78 -16.44
CA ASP A 71 -4.75 9.22 -16.74
C ASP A 71 -4.42 10.12 -15.54
N ILE A 72 -4.14 9.53 -14.37
CA ILE A 72 -3.85 10.28 -13.14
C ILE A 72 -2.43 10.82 -13.17
N LYS A 73 -2.28 12.09 -12.77
CA LYS A 73 -0.96 12.72 -12.70
C LYS A 73 -0.13 12.09 -11.58
N LEU A 74 1.15 11.88 -11.85
CA LEU A 74 2.08 11.26 -10.90
C LEU A 74 2.13 11.99 -9.55
N ASN A 75 1.99 13.32 -9.56
CA ASN A 75 1.99 14.15 -8.35
C ASN A 75 0.72 14.01 -7.49
N GLU A 76 -0.36 13.45 -8.01
CA GLU A 76 -1.56 13.08 -7.24
C GLU A 76 -1.47 11.62 -6.76
N MET A 77 -0.86 10.77 -7.58
CA MET A 77 -0.73 9.33 -7.31
C MET A 77 0.27 9.02 -6.20
N GLY A 78 1.46 9.63 -6.23
CA GLY A 78 2.51 9.42 -5.24
C GLY A 78 2.06 9.62 -3.80
N PRO A 79 1.51 10.79 -3.43
CA PRO A 79 1.00 11.05 -2.09
C PRO A 79 -0.06 10.04 -1.64
N ALA A 80 -1.00 9.69 -2.51
CA ALA A 80 -2.03 8.71 -2.20
C ALA A 80 -1.46 7.32 -1.91
N VAL A 81 -0.52 6.85 -2.72
CA VAL A 81 0.15 5.55 -2.50
C VAL A 81 0.95 5.57 -1.20
N LYS A 82 1.67 6.66 -0.90
CA LYS A 82 2.40 6.84 0.35
C LYS A 82 1.46 6.77 1.56
N ASP A 83 0.29 7.40 1.48
CA ASP A 83 -0.69 7.43 2.56
C ASP A 83 -1.35 6.05 2.77
N ILE A 84 -1.65 5.31 1.70
CA ILE A 84 -2.15 3.93 1.78
C ILE A 84 -1.14 3.05 2.55
N ILE A 85 0.13 3.08 2.13
CA ILE A 85 1.19 2.29 2.76
C ILE A 85 1.36 2.68 4.23
N THR A 86 1.34 3.98 4.53
CA THR A 86 1.54 4.50 5.89
C THR A 86 0.39 4.14 6.83
N GLN A 87 -0.86 4.28 6.37
CA GLN A 87 -2.03 3.91 7.17
C GLN A 87 -2.05 2.40 7.44
N LEU A 88 -1.82 1.56 6.42
CA LEU A 88 -1.82 0.11 6.60
C LEU A 88 -0.67 -0.38 7.48
N LYS A 89 0.54 0.19 7.33
CA LYS A 89 1.65 -0.06 8.25
C LYS A 89 1.26 0.22 9.70
N THR A 90 0.55 1.32 9.92
CA THR A 90 0.11 1.74 11.26
C THR A 90 -0.97 0.80 11.81
N SER A 91 -1.92 0.37 10.98
CA SER A 91 -2.97 -0.58 11.35
C SER A 91 -2.45 -1.96 11.74
N LEU A 92 -1.30 -2.39 11.21
CA LEU A 92 -0.65 -3.65 11.59
C LEU A 92 0.01 -3.62 12.98
N GLY A 93 0.19 -2.45 13.58
CA GLY A 93 0.85 -2.28 14.87
C GLY A 93 2.38 -2.23 14.78
N ASN A 94 3.03 -1.85 15.88
CA ASN A 94 4.45 -1.47 15.89
C ASN A 94 5.40 -2.60 15.45
N ASP A 95 5.20 -3.83 15.91
CA ASP A 95 6.14 -4.93 15.63
C ASP A 95 5.95 -5.49 14.22
N ALA A 96 4.70 -5.74 13.82
CA ALA A 96 4.37 -6.25 12.49
C ALA A 96 4.60 -5.18 11.39
N GLY A 97 4.34 -3.92 11.72
CA GLY A 97 4.58 -2.75 10.87
C GLY A 97 6.04 -2.36 10.72
N PHE A 98 6.94 -2.79 11.62
CA PHE A 98 8.38 -2.54 11.50
C PHE A 98 9.00 -3.22 10.27
N PHE A 99 8.63 -4.48 10.03
CA PHE A 99 9.14 -5.23 8.89
C PHE A 99 8.31 -5.04 7.61
N PHE A 100 7.18 -4.33 7.69
CA PHE A 100 6.23 -4.20 6.59
C PHE A 100 6.84 -3.53 5.36
N LEU A 101 7.54 -2.40 5.52
CA LEU A 101 8.13 -1.65 4.39
C LEU A 101 9.22 -2.44 3.68
N LYS A 102 10.09 -3.11 4.45
CA LYS A 102 11.12 -3.99 3.91
C LYS A 102 10.52 -5.19 3.17
N GLU A 103 9.47 -5.79 3.73
CA GLU A 103 8.78 -6.91 3.11
C GLU A 103 8.05 -6.49 1.84
N LEU A 104 7.46 -5.30 1.81
CA LEU A 104 6.82 -4.70 0.63
C LEU A 104 7.84 -4.47 -0.48
N SER A 105 8.96 -3.80 -0.18
CA SER A 105 10.04 -3.55 -1.14
C SER A 105 10.59 -4.84 -1.75
N ASN A 106 10.78 -5.89 -0.95
CA ASN A 106 11.31 -7.17 -1.40
C ASN A 106 10.33 -8.03 -2.23
N LYS A 107 9.03 -7.71 -2.20
CA LYS A 107 7.98 -8.51 -2.85
C LYS A 107 7.42 -7.88 -4.11
N LEU A 108 7.53 -6.55 -4.22
CA LEU A 108 7.23 -5.85 -5.45
C LEU A 108 8.24 -6.24 -6.53
N ASN A 109 7.80 -6.19 -7.78
CA ASN A 109 8.72 -6.34 -8.90
C ASN A 109 9.57 -5.07 -9.08
N ASP A 110 10.73 -5.20 -9.72
CA ASP A 110 11.70 -4.10 -9.89
C ASP A 110 11.08 -2.88 -10.60
N GLU A 111 10.20 -3.10 -11.58
CA GLU A 111 9.56 -2.02 -12.33
C GLU A 111 8.57 -1.23 -11.46
N SER A 112 7.81 -1.90 -10.60
CA SER A 112 6.94 -1.28 -9.60
C SER A 112 7.76 -0.48 -8.60
N VAL A 113 8.90 -1.00 -8.13
CA VAL A 113 9.78 -0.28 -7.21
C VAL A 113 10.36 0.98 -7.86
N THR A 114 10.81 0.90 -9.12
CA THR A 114 11.28 2.06 -9.87
C THR A 114 10.19 3.10 -10.06
N MET A 115 8.99 2.69 -10.48
CA MET A 115 7.88 3.61 -10.68
C MET A 115 7.42 4.26 -9.37
N LEU A 116 7.42 3.52 -8.25
CA LEU A 116 7.16 4.09 -6.93
C LEU A 116 8.14 5.23 -6.62
N LYS A 117 9.43 5.04 -6.90
CA LYS A 117 10.44 6.09 -6.72
C LYS A 117 10.18 7.29 -7.63
N ASP A 118 9.79 7.07 -8.89
CA ASP A 118 9.47 8.14 -9.86
C ASP A 118 8.26 8.99 -9.43
N ILE A 119 7.30 8.39 -8.71
CA ILE A 119 6.16 9.12 -8.13
C ILE A 119 6.44 9.66 -6.70
N GLY A 120 7.68 9.59 -6.23
CA GLY A 120 8.08 10.13 -4.92
C GLY A 120 7.79 9.22 -3.71
N VAL A 121 7.59 7.92 -3.95
CA VAL A 121 7.39 6.89 -2.92
C VAL A 121 8.64 6.00 -2.85
N ASP A 122 9.58 6.36 -1.99
CA ASP A 122 10.77 5.55 -1.74
C ASP A 122 10.58 4.69 -0.47
N LEU A 123 10.35 3.40 -0.65
CA LEU A 123 10.13 2.44 0.44
C LEU A 123 11.36 2.27 1.35
N ASP A 124 12.56 2.41 0.80
CA ASP A 124 13.82 2.30 1.54
C ASP A 124 13.98 3.53 2.44
N LEU A 125 13.70 4.72 1.90
CA LEU A 125 13.70 5.96 2.67
C LEU A 125 12.64 5.92 3.78
N MET A 126 11.41 5.50 3.47
CA MET A 126 10.35 5.36 4.48
C MET A 126 10.73 4.39 5.61
N HIS A 127 11.46 3.31 5.29
CA HIS A 127 11.93 2.35 6.28
C HIS A 127 13.08 2.91 7.12
N LEU A 128 14.00 3.69 6.52
CA LEU A 128 15.05 4.40 7.25
C LEU A 128 14.45 5.43 8.22
N GLU A 129 13.48 6.23 7.78
CA GLU A 129 12.75 7.19 8.62
C GLU A 129 12.12 6.49 9.83
N GLN A 130 11.51 5.31 9.62
CA GLN A 130 10.95 4.50 10.70
C GLN A 130 12.01 4.04 11.71
N GLN A 131 13.20 3.62 11.25
CA GLN A 131 14.28 3.19 12.14
C GLN A 131 14.80 4.36 12.97
N VAL A 132 15.01 5.52 12.35
CA VAL A 132 15.44 6.75 13.04
C VAL A 132 14.43 7.14 14.11
N SER A 133 13.14 7.22 13.76
CA SER A 133 12.09 7.55 14.74
C SER A 133 11.97 6.54 15.88
N LYS A 134 12.29 5.26 15.64
CA LYS A 134 12.30 4.24 16.70
C LYS A 134 13.49 4.43 17.64
N MET A 135 14.69 4.65 17.09
CA MET A 135 15.90 4.92 17.88
C MET A 135 15.73 6.14 18.78
N GLU A 136 15.18 7.24 18.25
CA GLU A 136 14.89 8.44 19.03
C GLU A 136 13.96 8.13 20.22
N LYS A 137 12.86 7.40 19.99
CA LYS A 137 11.93 7.01 21.06
C LYS A 137 12.58 6.13 22.13
N ASP A 138 13.52 5.28 21.75
CA ASP A 138 14.22 4.39 22.69
C ASP A 138 15.32 5.12 23.46
N MET A 139 15.90 6.21 22.91
CA MET A 139 16.88 7.06 23.59
C MET A 139 16.30 7.97 24.67
N PHE A 140 15.01 8.31 24.58
CA PHE A 140 14.32 9.22 25.52
C PHE A 140 13.36 8.49 26.49
N LYS A 141 13.46 7.16 26.60
CA LYS A 141 12.79 6.33 27.62
C LYS A 141 13.74 6.01 28.77
#